data_AF-A0A368KRZ3-F1
#
_entry.id   AF-A0A368KRZ3-F1
#
_cell.length_a   1.000
_cell.length_b   1.000
_cell.length_c   1.000
_cell.angle_alpha   90.00
_cell.angle_beta   90.00
_cell.angle_gamma   90.00
#
_symmetry.space_group_name_H-M   'P 1'
#
loop_
_entity.id
_entity.type
_entity.pdbx_description
1 polymer ?
#
loop_
_entity_poly.entity_id
_entity_poly.type
_entity_poly.pdbx_seq_one_letter_code
_entity_poly.pdbx_strand_id
1 'polypeptide(L)'
;MTIQSWTGYCTNVHAGATLEQTEHNLKTHAARVQEYLGAAQPLGVGLWLSASTAKSLIEPGKLDAFAELLRVNKWIPYTFNGFPFGDFHKAVVKHDVYLPTWWQPERLAYTKNLVTILDQLLAPGEEGSISTMPIAWGKPEPTQQQWSDAVDNLLNLVDYLHTLEQQTGRLIYVCIEPEPGCLLDTTEDVIQLFQDRLFPKGDSQQIRRYLRVCHDICHAAVMFEDQSTVLQKYAEAGISIGKVQISSAIEIRFADLSPAERTAVLNEVSHFAEDRYLHQTTVKDAAGNVRFYEDLPYALNEVADNPPQDETWRIHFHMPIYLDQFGLLRTTQAQIYDFLSEIKQYPQIRHFEVETYAWSVVPEDLRQPELAAGIAQEIQWLRQQLPHTPLV
;
A
#
# COMPACT_ATOMS: atom_id res chain seq x y z
N MET A 1 6.03 28.44 -1.79
CA MET A 1 4.85 27.75 -2.31
C MET A 1 4.55 26.62 -1.34
N THR A 2 3.35 26.56 -0.76
CA THR A 2 2.91 25.40 0.01
C THR A 2 2.64 24.28 -0.98
N ILE A 3 3.56 23.33 -1.12
CA ILE A 3 3.37 22.14 -1.96
C ILE A 3 2.05 21.43 -1.53
N GLN A 4 1.31 20.86 -2.48
CA GLN A 4 -0.03 20.34 -2.25
C GLN A 4 0.00 18.93 -1.61
N SER A 5 -0.94 18.61 -0.73
CA SER A 5 -1.19 17.21 -0.32
C SER A 5 -2.08 16.55 -1.37
N TRP A 6 -1.74 15.33 -1.77
CA TRP A 6 -2.45 14.57 -2.78
C TRP A 6 -3.28 13.45 -2.17
N THR A 7 -4.50 13.34 -2.68
CA THR A 7 -5.40 12.22 -2.41
C THR A 7 -5.86 11.64 -3.74
N GLY A 8 -5.68 10.33 -3.89
CA GLY A 8 -6.03 9.57 -5.08
C GLY A 8 -6.34 8.13 -4.74
N TYR A 9 -6.32 7.28 -5.77
CA TYR A 9 -6.49 5.83 -5.62
C TYR A 9 -5.42 5.10 -6.41
N CYS A 10 -5.11 3.87 -5.98
CA CYS A 10 -4.16 3.00 -6.65
C CYS A 10 -4.79 2.36 -7.90
N THR A 11 -4.16 2.51 -9.06
CA THR A 11 -4.67 1.90 -10.31
C THR A 11 -4.43 0.40 -10.41
N ASN A 12 -3.71 -0.20 -9.46
CA ASN A 12 -3.48 -1.65 -9.38
C ASN A 12 -4.80 -2.45 -9.26
N VAL A 13 -5.89 -1.82 -8.82
CA VAL A 13 -7.25 -2.41 -8.81
C VAL A 13 -7.74 -2.79 -10.21
N HIS A 14 -7.16 -2.20 -11.27
CA HIS A 14 -7.48 -2.51 -12.65
C HIS A 14 -6.46 -3.47 -13.24
N ALA A 15 -6.93 -4.63 -13.71
CA ALA A 15 -6.06 -5.60 -14.37
C ALA A 15 -5.46 -5.03 -15.66
N GLY A 16 -4.13 -5.02 -15.77
CA GLY A 16 -3.43 -4.55 -16.97
C GLY A 16 -1.92 -4.58 -16.82
N ALA A 17 -1.25 -5.50 -17.51
CA ALA A 17 0.19 -5.70 -17.40
C ALA A 17 1.00 -5.08 -18.55
N THR A 18 0.33 -4.48 -19.54
CA THR A 18 0.98 -3.76 -20.67
C THR A 18 0.67 -2.26 -20.63
N LEU A 19 1.45 -1.48 -21.40
CA LEU A 19 1.24 -0.04 -21.53
C LEU A 19 -0.13 0.27 -22.14
N GLU A 20 -0.53 -0.46 -23.18
CA GLU A 20 -1.81 -0.25 -23.86
C GLU A 20 -2.99 -0.53 -22.91
N GLN A 21 -2.89 -1.58 -22.10
CA GLN A 21 -3.89 -1.88 -21.08
C GLN A 21 -3.91 -0.81 -19.99
N THR A 22 -2.74 -0.32 -19.56
CA THR A 22 -2.64 0.77 -18.58
C THR A 22 -3.35 2.02 -19.08
N GLU A 23 -3.06 2.47 -20.31
CA GLU A 23 -3.72 3.63 -20.91
C GLU A 23 -5.23 3.41 -21.10
N HIS A 24 -5.64 2.21 -21.50
CA HIS A 24 -7.05 1.87 -21.64
C HIS A 24 -7.76 1.93 -20.28
N ASN A 25 -7.18 1.34 -19.24
CA ASN A 25 -7.73 1.34 -17.89
C ASN A 25 -7.87 2.76 -17.34
N LEU A 26 -6.90 3.65 -17.60
CA LEU A 26 -7.01 5.06 -17.24
C LEU A 26 -8.18 5.75 -17.98
N LYS A 27 -8.26 5.59 -19.30
CA LYS A 27 -9.33 6.17 -20.13
C LYS A 27 -10.72 5.65 -19.76
N THR A 28 -10.83 4.41 -19.29
CA THR A 28 -12.10 3.79 -18.90
C THR A 28 -12.46 4.11 -17.45
N HIS A 29 -11.55 3.83 -16.51
CA HIS A 29 -11.85 3.86 -15.09
C HIS A 29 -11.48 5.18 -14.42
N ALA A 30 -10.27 5.71 -14.64
CA ALA A 30 -9.87 6.99 -14.03
C ALA A 30 -10.74 8.15 -14.53
N ALA A 31 -11.07 8.15 -15.83
CA ALA A 31 -12.04 9.09 -16.40
C ALA A 31 -13.39 9.00 -15.67
N ARG A 32 -13.90 7.79 -15.46
CA ARG A 32 -15.20 7.57 -14.80
C ARG A 32 -15.19 7.97 -13.33
N VAL A 33 -14.11 7.67 -12.60
CA VAL A 33 -13.91 8.15 -11.21
C VAL A 33 -13.92 9.68 -11.17
N GLN A 34 -13.18 10.32 -12.09
CA GLN A 34 -13.12 11.79 -12.18
C GLN A 34 -14.49 12.42 -12.48
N GLU A 35 -15.33 11.77 -13.29
CA GLU A 35 -16.70 12.24 -13.54
C GLU A 35 -17.54 12.31 -12.26
N TYR A 36 -17.48 11.29 -11.41
CA TYR A 36 -18.17 11.29 -10.11
C TYR A 36 -17.62 12.35 -9.14
N LEU A 37 -16.32 12.66 -9.23
CA LEU A 37 -15.68 13.70 -8.42
C LEU A 37 -15.83 15.12 -9.00
N GLY A 38 -16.29 15.22 -10.24
CA GLY A 38 -16.38 16.45 -11.04
C GLY A 38 -15.29 16.54 -12.10
N ALA A 39 -15.66 16.35 -13.37
CA ALA A 39 -14.76 16.25 -14.53
C ALA A 39 -13.77 17.44 -14.72
N ALA A 40 -14.04 18.60 -14.13
CA ALA A 40 -13.15 19.76 -14.20
C ALA A 40 -11.97 19.68 -13.21
N GLN A 41 -12.09 18.88 -12.16
CA GLN A 41 -11.14 18.79 -11.05
C GLN A 41 -9.97 17.85 -11.39
N PRO A 42 -8.74 18.15 -10.93
CA PRO A 42 -7.65 17.19 -10.99
C PRO A 42 -7.97 15.92 -10.19
N LEU A 43 -7.57 14.78 -10.73
CA LEU A 43 -7.66 13.48 -10.05
C LEU A 43 -6.25 12.98 -9.73
N GLY A 44 -5.93 12.82 -8.44
CA GLY A 44 -4.73 12.09 -8.05
C GLY A 44 -4.86 10.63 -8.46
N VAL A 45 -3.85 10.11 -9.16
CA VAL A 45 -3.76 8.70 -9.54
C VAL A 45 -2.46 8.12 -9.03
N GLY A 46 -2.58 7.03 -8.30
CA GLY A 46 -1.46 6.22 -7.88
C GLY A 46 -1.18 5.15 -8.90
N LEU A 47 -0.15 5.31 -9.74
CA LEU A 47 0.04 4.39 -10.87
C LEU A 47 0.74 3.11 -10.43
N TRP A 48 0.21 1.97 -10.86
CA TRP A 48 0.97 0.73 -10.93
C TRP A 48 1.38 0.46 -12.38
N LEU A 49 2.66 0.17 -12.59
CA LEU A 49 3.24 -0.17 -13.89
C LEU A 49 4.08 -1.42 -13.75
N SER A 50 3.71 -2.53 -14.38
CA SER A 50 4.54 -3.74 -14.38
C SER A 50 5.97 -3.45 -14.87
N ALA A 51 6.95 -4.29 -14.50
CA ALA A 51 8.35 -4.11 -14.90
C ALA A 51 8.52 -4.05 -16.43
N SER A 52 7.73 -4.82 -17.19
CA SER A 52 7.70 -4.75 -18.65
C SER A 52 7.11 -3.44 -19.16
N THR A 53 6.07 -2.92 -18.51
CA THR A 53 5.45 -1.64 -18.87
C THR A 53 6.39 -0.48 -18.57
N ALA A 54 6.99 -0.45 -17.38
CA ALA A 54 7.97 0.56 -17.00
C ALA A 54 9.16 0.57 -17.98
N LYS A 55 9.67 -0.61 -18.36
CA LYS A 55 10.75 -0.74 -19.35
C LYS A 55 10.33 -0.25 -20.74
N SER A 56 9.11 -0.57 -21.18
CA SER A 56 8.57 -0.08 -22.45
C SER A 56 8.39 1.44 -22.44
N LEU A 57 7.94 2.01 -21.33
CA LEU A 57 7.59 3.42 -21.23
C LEU A 57 8.81 4.35 -21.31
N ILE A 58 9.97 3.92 -20.81
CA ILE A 58 11.23 4.68 -20.90
C ILE A 58 11.89 4.63 -22.30
N GLU A 59 11.30 3.93 -23.27
CA GLU A 59 11.75 4.00 -24.66
C GLU A 59 11.44 5.40 -25.26
N PRO A 60 12.27 5.91 -26.18
CA PRO A 60 12.13 7.26 -26.70
C PRO A 60 10.73 7.59 -27.23
N GLY A 61 10.15 8.71 -26.77
CA GLY A 61 8.87 9.27 -27.22
C GLY A 61 7.61 8.67 -26.59
N LYS A 62 7.69 7.49 -25.94
CA LYS A 62 6.52 6.89 -25.27
C LYS A 62 6.14 7.62 -23.97
N LEU A 63 7.13 7.97 -23.16
CA LEU A 63 6.91 8.72 -21.93
C LEU A 63 6.30 10.11 -22.18
N ASP A 64 6.73 10.81 -23.23
CA ASP A 64 6.14 12.11 -23.62
C ASP A 64 4.65 11.97 -23.98
N ALA A 65 4.30 10.94 -24.76
CA ALA A 65 2.91 10.67 -25.13
C ALA A 65 2.05 10.31 -23.91
N PHE A 66 2.61 9.52 -22.98
CA PHE A 66 1.94 9.16 -21.74
C PHE A 66 1.77 10.36 -20.80
N ALA A 67 2.81 11.19 -20.65
CA ALA A 67 2.74 12.43 -19.88
C ALA A 67 1.67 13.37 -20.44
N GLU A 68 1.60 13.52 -21.76
CA GLU A 68 0.57 14.31 -22.42
C GLU A 68 -0.82 13.73 -22.18
N LEU A 69 -1.00 12.40 -22.26
CA LEU A 69 -2.25 11.73 -21.94
C LEU A 69 -2.73 12.05 -20.51
N LEU A 70 -1.84 11.95 -19.51
CA LEU A 70 -2.19 12.28 -18.12
C LEU A 70 -2.54 13.77 -17.98
N ARG A 71 -1.74 14.65 -18.59
CA ARG A 71 -1.89 16.11 -18.53
C ARG A 71 -3.22 16.58 -19.12
N VAL A 72 -3.59 16.13 -20.31
CA VAL A 72 -4.85 16.59 -20.97
C VAL A 72 -6.09 16.15 -20.20
N ASN A 73 -6.03 15.03 -19.48
CA ASN A 73 -7.13 14.53 -18.65
C ASN A 73 -7.06 15.02 -17.19
N LYS A 74 -6.04 15.80 -16.82
CA LYS A 74 -5.79 16.27 -15.44
C LYS A 74 -5.69 15.12 -14.42
N TRP A 75 -5.10 14.00 -14.84
CA TRP A 75 -4.74 12.90 -13.94
C TRP A 75 -3.32 13.16 -13.43
N ILE A 76 -3.17 13.25 -12.11
CA ILE A 76 -1.94 13.67 -11.46
C ILE A 76 -1.23 12.44 -10.88
N PRO A 77 -0.13 11.96 -11.50
CA PRO A 77 0.61 10.80 -11.04
C PRO A 77 1.59 11.15 -9.91
N TYR A 78 1.08 11.49 -8.73
CA TYR A 78 1.90 11.92 -7.58
C TYR A 78 2.63 10.76 -6.88
N THR A 79 2.17 9.53 -7.09
CA THR A 79 2.78 8.33 -6.50
C THR A 79 2.64 7.12 -7.38
N PHE A 80 3.58 6.17 -7.27
CA PHE A 80 3.44 4.82 -7.83
C PHE A 80 3.32 3.75 -6.74
N ASN A 81 2.59 2.68 -7.05
CA ASN A 81 2.75 1.39 -6.38
C ASN A 81 3.84 0.59 -7.12
N GLY A 82 5.01 0.48 -6.50
CA GLY A 82 6.17 -0.25 -7.03
C GLY A 82 6.38 -1.61 -6.36
N PHE A 83 5.39 -2.10 -5.60
CA PHE A 83 5.46 -3.40 -4.96
C PHE A 83 5.28 -4.53 -6.00
N PRO A 84 4.13 -4.74 -6.66
CA PRO A 84 4.02 -5.80 -7.64
C PRO A 84 4.95 -5.56 -8.83
N PHE A 85 5.90 -6.47 -9.04
CA PHE A 85 6.87 -6.38 -10.13
C PHE A 85 6.27 -6.85 -11.46
N GLY A 86 5.56 -7.96 -11.43
CA GLY A 86 4.90 -8.57 -12.58
C GLY A 86 3.38 -8.43 -12.51
N ASP A 87 2.69 -9.12 -13.39
CA ASP A 87 1.23 -9.15 -13.43
C ASP A 87 0.62 -9.70 -12.12
N PHE A 88 0.01 -8.81 -11.34
CA PHE A 88 -0.65 -9.08 -10.06
C PHE A 88 -2.05 -9.70 -10.22
N HIS A 89 -2.53 -9.85 -11.46
CA HIS A 89 -3.87 -10.39 -11.77
C HIS A 89 -3.82 -11.81 -12.35
N LYS A 90 -2.67 -12.48 -12.24
CA LYS A 90 -2.54 -13.91 -12.58
C LYS A 90 -3.45 -14.76 -11.69
N ALA A 91 -3.81 -15.94 -12.20
CA ALA A 91 -4.71 -16.86 -11.51
C ALA A 91 -4.19 -17.30 -10.13
N VAL A 92 -2.88 -17.44 -9.96
CA VAL A 92 -2.20 -17.70 -8.69
C VAL A 92 -1.03 -16.72 -8.57
N VAL A 93 -1.00 -15.98 -7.47
CA VAL A 93 0.04 -15.00 -7.18
C VAL A 93 0.78 -15.43 -5.92
N LYS A 94 0.09 -15.61 -4.79
CA LYS A 94 0.66 -16.01 -3.49
C LYS A 94 2.05 -15.40 -3.24
N HIS A 95 3.07 -16.24 -3.05
CA HIS A 95 4.43 -15.78 -2.75
C HIS A 95 5.17 -15.15 -3.94
N ASP A 96 4.72 -15.38 -5.19
CA ASP A 96 5.41 -14.89 -6.38
C ASP A 96 5.31 -13.35 -6.51
N VAL A 97 4.36 -12.69 -5.84
CA VAL A 97 4.30 -11.20 -5.80
C VAL A 97 5.54 -10.59 -5.14
N TYR A 98 6.16 -11.31 -4.21
CA TYR A 98 7.37 -10.88 -3.49
C TYR A 98 8.64 -11.11 -4.31
N LEU A 99 8.53 -11.57 -5.57
CA LEU A 99 9.67 -11.75 -6.46
C LEU A 99 9.67 -10.69 -7.58
N PRO A 100 10.85 -10.17 -7.96
CA PRO A 100 12.15 -10.35 -7.33
C PRO A 100 12.26 -9.60 -5.99
N THR A 101 13.05 -10.16 -5.08
CA THR A 101 13.42 -9.58 -3.78
C THR A 101 14.44 -8.44 -3.93
N TRP A 102 14.68 -7.68 -2.86
CA TRP A 102 15.62 -6.55 -2.89
C TRP A 102 17.09 -6.93 -3.05
N TRP A 103 17.49 -8.19 -2.78
CA TRP A 103 18.85 -8.66 -3.09
C TRP A 103 19.04 -9.04 -4.56
N GLN A 104 17.96 -9.10 -5.34
CA GLN A 104 18.03 -9.37 -6.77
C GLN A 104 18.13 -8.04 -7.55
N PRO A 105 19.12 -7.91 -8.47
CA PRO A 105 19.36 -6.65 -9.19
C PRO A 105 18.18 -6.18 -10.04
N GLU A 106 17.30 -7.10 -10.44
CA GLU A 106 16.08 -6.81 -11.19
C GLU A 106 15.14 -5.87 -10.42
N ARG A 107 15.05 -6.01 -9.08
CA ARG A 107 14.22 -5.13 -8.23
C ARG A 107 14.73 -3.68 -8.25
N LEU A 108 16.05 -3.51 -8.15
CA LEU A 108 16.69 -2.19 -8.25
C LEU A 108 16.46 -1.57 -9.63
N ALA A 109 16.67 -2.35 -10.70
CA ALA A 109 16.48 -1.87 -12.07
C ALA A 109 15.03 -1.43 -12.34
N TYR A 110 14.06 -2.23 -11.90
CA TYR A 110 12.63 -1.87 -11.99
C TYR A 110 12.31 -0.58 -11.22
N THR A 111 12.78 -0.46 -9.98
CA THR A 111 12.55 0.73 -9.17
C THR A 111 13.17 1.98 -9.80
N LYS A 112 14.38 1.87 -10.39
CA LYS A 112 15.01 2.99 -11.12
C LYS A 112 14.22 3.41 -12.37
N ASN A 113 13.59 2.47 -13.08
CA ASN A 113 12.69 2.81 -14.19
C ASN A 113 11.48 3.60 -13.70
N LEU A 114 10.85 3.16 -12.59
CA LEU A 114 9.74 3.88 -11.98
C LEU A 114 10.13 5.31 -11.56
N VAL A 115 11.31 5.47 -10.94
CA VAL A 115 11.85 6.79 -10.59
C VAL A 115 12.06 7.66 -11.82
N THR A 116 12.63 7.11 -12.90
CA THR A 116 12.86 7.84 -14.17
C THR A 116 11.54 8.34 -14.77
N ILE A 117 10.52 7.49 -14.75
CA ILE A 117 9.19 7.84 -15.26
C ILE A 117 8.59 8.94 -14.38
N LEU A 118 8.58 8.76 -13.06
CA LEU A 118 7.98 9.71 -12.13
C LEU A 118 8.65 11.09 -12.20
N ASP A 119 9.98 11.16 -12.33
CA ASP A 119 10.69 12.45 -12.50
C ASP A 119 10.20 13.24 -13.71
N GLN A 120 9.94 12.58 -14.84
CA GLN A 120 9.43 13.26 -16.03
C GLN A 120 7.96 13.66 -15.90
N LEU A 121 7.17 12.91 -15.13
CA LEU A 121 5.75 13.20 -14.90
C LEU A 121 5.52 14.29 -13.86
N LEU A 122 6.46 14.50 -12.93
CA LEU A 122 6.36 15.53 -11.90
C LEU A 122 6.62 16.93 -12.48
N ALA A 123 5.81 17.89 -12.05
CA ALA A 123 6.06 19.29 -12.32
C ALA A 123 7.34 19.77 -11.57
N PRO A 124 8.04 20.80 -12.07
CA PRO A 124 9.21 21.34 -11.38
C PRO A 124 8.88 21.79 -9.94
N GLY A 125 9.70 21.34 -8.97
CA GLY A 125 9.53 21.67 -7.55
C GLY A 125 8.52 20.81 -6.78
N GLU A 126 7.86 19.86 -7.45
CA GLU A 126 7.00 18.87 -6.80
C GLU A 126 7.81 17.68 -6.23
N GLU A 127 7.17 16.93 -5.34
CA GLU A 127 7.69 15.69 -4.79
C GLU A 127 6.84 14.48 -5.21
N GLY A 128 7.45 13.29 -5.24
CA GLY A 128 6.80 12.04 -5.63
C GLY A 128 7.20 10.85 -4.76
N SER A 129 6.28 9.92 -4.54
CA SER A 129 6.52 8.71 -3.76
C SER A 129 6.35 7.43 -4.57
N ILE A 130 7.16 6.41 -4.29
CA ILE A 130 7.01 5.08 -4.88
C ILE A 130 7.00 4.06 -3.75
N SER A 131 5.92 3.29 -3.54
CA SER A 131 5.97 2.18 -2.58
C SER A 131 6.81 1.02 -3.11
N THR A 132 7.39 0.24 -2.21
CA THR A 132 8.12 -0.97 -2.55
C THR A 132 7.99 -2.01 -1.45
N MET A 133 8.17 -3.27 -1.83
CA MET A 133 8.05 -4.41 -0.94
C MET A 133 9.04 -4.39 0.24
N PRO A 134 8.73 -5.10 1.34
CA PRO A 134 9.57 -5.18 2.55
C PRO A 134 10.74 -6.16 2.41
N ILE A 135 11.60 -5.92 1.42
CA ILE A 135 12.79 -6.74 1.10
C ILE A 135 12.46 -8.09 0.46
N ALA A 136 11.78 -8.97 1.19
CA ALA A 136 11.35 -10.30 0.76
C ALA A 136 10.25 -10.86 1.67
N TRP A 137 9.67 -11.98 1.27
CA TRP A 137 8.89 -12.82 2.19
C TRP A 137 9.76 -13.28 3.37
N GLY A 138 9.17 -13.42 4.56
CA GLY A 138 9.92 -13.66 5.81
C GLY A 138 10.55 -15.05 5.89
N LYS A 139 10.09 -16.00 5.07
CA LYS A 139 10.58 -17.39 5.09
C LYS A 139 10.97 -17.90 3.69
N PRO A 140 12.08 -18.65 3.57
CA PRO A 140 13.09 -18.88 4.60
C PRO A 140 13.86 -17.60 4.94
N GLU A 141 14.48 -17.57 6.12
CA GLU A 141 15.34 -16.47 6.54
C GLU A 141 16.48 -16.23 5.53
N PRO A 142 16.73 -14.97 5.12
CA PRO A 142 17.81 -14.64 4.21
C PRO A 142 19.18 -14.89 4.82
N THR A 143 20.10 -15.34 3.97
CA THR A 143 21.52 -15.43 4.32
C THR A 143 22.12 -14.03 4.56
N GLN A 144 23.25 -13.98 5.27
CA GLN A 144 23.98 -12.72 5.46
C GLN A 144 24.39 -12.06 4.13
N GLN A 145 24.68 -12.86 3.10
CA GLN A 145 24.99 -12.33 1.77
C GLN A 145 23.77 -11.65 1.14
N GLN A 146 22.60 -12.30 1.18
CA GLN A 146 21.34 -11.71 0.69
C GLN A 146 21.00 -10.41 1.42
N TRP A 147 21.18 -10.35 2.74
CA TRP A 147 21.03 -9.08 3.46
C TRP A 147 22.02 -8.02 2.99
N SER A 148 23.28 -8.38 2.74
CA SER A 148 24.26 -7.42 2.21
C SER A 148 23.87 -6.91 0.84
N ASP A 149 23.47 -7.80 -0.08
CA ASP A 149 23.09 -7.44 -1.44
C ASP A 149 21.83 -6.55 -1.46
N ALA A 150 20.85 -6.83 -0.59
CA ALA A 150 19.66 -5.99 -0.44
C ALA A 150 20.01 -4.58 0.04
N VAL A 151 20.89 -4.47 1.04
CA VAL A 151 21.35 -3.17 1.54
C VAL A 151 22.13 -2.42 0.46
N ASP A 152 23.04 -3.09 -0.24
CA ASP A 152 23.83 -2.47 -1.30
C ASP A 152 22.93 -1.96 -2.44
N ASN A 153 21.88 -2.70 -2.80
CA ASN A 153 20.88 -2.25 -3.78
C ASN A 153 20.08 -1.03 -3.30
N LEU A 154 19.66 -1.00 -2.03
CA LEU A 154 18.96 0.15 -1.45
C LEU A 154 19.84 1.39 -1.39
N LEU A 155 21.12 1.26 -1.03
CA LEU A 155 22.07 2.38 -1.03
C LEU A 155 22.37 2.86 -2.47
N ASN A 156 22.50 1.95 -3.43
CA ASN A 156 22.61 2.29 -4.86
C ASN A 156 21.37 3.02 -5.41
N LEU A 157 20.21 2.83 -4.80
CA LEU A 157 19.00 3.59 -5.11
C LEU A 157 19.05 4.98 -4.46
N VAL A 158 19.48 5.08 -3.20
CA VAL A 158 19.67 6.36 -2.50
C VAL A 158 20.61 7.29 -3.29
N ASP A 159 21.76 6.79 -3.73
CA ASP A 159 22.73 7.59 -4.52
C ASP A 159 22.14 8.05 -5.87
N TYR A 160 21.32 7.21 -6.49
CA TYR A 160 20.63 7.53 -7.74
C TYR A 160 19.58 8.63 -7.54
N LEU A 161 18.76 8.52 -6.50
CA LEU A 161 17.75 9.53 -6.13
C LEU A 161 18.42 10.86 -5.76
N HIS A 162 19.53 10.81 -5.02
CA HIS A 162 20.32 11.99 -4.69
C HIS A 162 20.82 12.70 -5.94
N THR A 163 21.46 11.96 -6.84
CA THR A 163 21.98 12.51 -8.10
C THR A 163 20.87 13.12 -8.95
N LEU A 164 19.72 12.44 -9.03
CA LEU A 164 18.57 12.90 -9.79
C LEU A 164 18.01 14.21 -9.23
N GLU A 165 17.81 14.31 -7.92
CA GLU A 165 17.32 15.56 -7.30
C GLU A 165 18.29 16.73 -7.55
N GLN A 166 19.61 16.51 -7.47
CA GLN A 166 20.58 17.56 -7.78
C GLN A 166 20.50 18.05 -9.24
N GLN A 167 20.09 17.18 -10.16
CA GLN A 167 19.98 17.50 -11.59
C GLN A 167 18.65 18.15 -11.95
N THR A 168 17.54 17.70 -11.35
CA THR A 168 16.18 18.08 -11.78
C THR A 168 15.47 19.00 -10.78
N GLY A 169 15.94 19.06 -9.54
CA GLY A 169 15.28 19.76 -8.44
C GLY A 169 13.98 19.11 -7.98
N ARG A 170 13.67 17.89 -8.44
CA ARG A 170 12.48 17.13 -8.03
C ARG A 170 12.84 16.11 -6.97
N LEU A 171 12.06 16.09 -5.88
CA LEU A 171 12.29 15.18 -4.77
C LEU A 171 11.48 13.91 -4.96
N ILE A 172 12.15 12.79 -5.25
CA ILE A 172 11.51 11.48 -5.28
C ILE A 172 12.04 10.65 -4.11
N TYR A 173 11.14 9.96 -3.42
CA TYR A 173 11.48 9.04 -2.35
C TYR A 173 10.78 7.69 -2.53
N VAL A 174 11.50 6.63 -2.18
CA VAL A 174 11.00 5.25 -2.23
C VAL A 174 10.62 4.82 -0.82
N CYS A 175 9.42 4.28 -0.70
CA CYS A 175 8.73 4.03 0.55
C CYS A 175 8.65 2.51 0.77
N ILE A 176 9.41 1.99 1.72
CA ILE A 176 9.35 0.57 2.11
C ILE A 176 8.03 0.35 2.83
N GLU A 177 7.24 -0.60 2.33
CA GLU A 177 5.92 -0.96 2.83
C GLU A 177 6.04 -2.22 3.70
N PRO A 178 5.86 -2.14 5.02
CA PRO A 178 5.74 -3.34 5.86
C PRO A 178 4.53 -4.15 5.41
N GLU A 179 4.68 -5.47 5.34
CA GLU A 179 3.62 -6.38 4.89
C GLU A 179 3.54 -7.56 5.86
N PRO A 180 2.34 -7.99 6.30
CA PRO A 180 2.17 -9.18 7.13
C PRO A 180 2.88 -10.42 6.54
N GLY A 181 3.78 -11.03 7.34
CA GLY A 181 4.51 -12.25 6.98
C GLY A 181 5.82 -12.05 6.19
N CYS A 182 6.16 -10.80 5.86
CA CYS A 182 7.44 -10.48 5.24
C CYS A 182 8.59 -10.31 6.24
N LEU A 183 9.81 -10.06 5.73
CA LEU A 183 10.96 -9.74 6.57
C LEU A 183 10.80 -8.45 7.38
N LEU A 184 9.99 -7.52 6.88
CA LEU A 184 9.55 -6.35 7.62
C LEU A 184 8.03 -6.40 7.63
N ASP A 185 7.46 -6.90 8.71
CA ASP A 185 6.01 -6.95 8.90
C ASP A 185 5.56 -6.04 10.06
N THR A 186 6.48 -5.59 10.90
CA THR A 186 6.21 -4.59 11.93
C THR A 186 7.01 -3.29 11.77
N THR A 187 6.57 -2.26 12.48
CA THR A 187 7.28 -0.99 12.65
C THR A 187 8.68 -1.19 13.23
N GLU A 188 8.83 -2.15 14.14
CA GLU A 188 10.12 -2.47 14.77
C GLU A 188 11.12 -3.03 13.76
N ASP A 189 10.70 -3.92 12.87
CA ASP A 189 11.58 -4.50 11.85
C ASP A 189 12.13 -3.43 10.89
N VAL A 190 11.27 -2.48 10.50
CA VAL A 190 11.71 -1.33 9.68
C VAL A 190 12.73 -0.50 10.44
N ILE A 191 12.47 -0.18 11.71
CA ILE A 191 13.40 0.61 12.52
C ILE A 191 14.76 -0.10 12.61
N GLN A 192 14.76 -1.41 12.85
CA GLN A 192 15.97 -2.23 12.91
C GLN A 192 16.69 -2.30 11.56
N LEU A 193 15.97 -2.42 10.42
CA LEU A 193 16.59 -2.32 9.10
C LEU A 193 17.37 -1.00 8.95
N PHE A 194 16.75 0.12 9.31
CA PHE A 194 17.40 1.43 9.20
C PHE A 194 18.60 1.55 10.16
N GLN A 195 18.41 1.20 11.44
CA GLN A 195 19.42 1.37 12.49
C GLN A 195 20.62 0.43 12.35
N ASP A 196 20.36 -0.85 12.07
CA ASP A 196 21.38 -1.89 12.15
C ASP A 196 22.03 -2.19 10.80
N ARG A 197 21.35 -1.87 9.69
CA ARG A 197 21.80 -2.27 8.35
C ARG A 197 22.06 -1.09 7.40
N LEU A 198 21.17 -0.09 7.36
CA LEU A 198 21.30 1.03 6.43
C LEU A 198 22.22 2.15 6.96
N PHE A 199 21.92 2.72 8.12
CA PHE A 199 22.69 3.85 8.67
C PHE A 199 24.18 3.53 8.92
N PRO A 200 24.58 2.32 9.36
CA PRO A 200 25.99 2.01 9.54
C PRO A 200 26.77 1.91 8.22
N LYS A 201 26.07 1.74 7.08
CA LYS A 201 26.68 1.50 5.76
C LYS A 201 26.60 2.68 4.79
N GLY A 202 25.79 3.71 5.08
CA GLY A 202 25.62 4.87 4.20
C GLY A 202 25.36 6.18 4.94
N ASP A 203 25.22 7.28 4.20
CA ASP A 203 24.92 8.59 4.78
C ASP A 203 23.48 8.62 5.33
N SER A 204 23.35 8.59 6.65
CA SER A 204 22.05 8.60 7.33
C SER A 204 21.14 9.77 6.93
N GLN A 205 21.68 10.94 6.58
CA GLN A 205 20.85 12.07 6.14
C GLN A 205 20.25 11.81 4.76
N GLN A 206 21.04 11.27 3.84
CA GLN A 206 20.56 10.91 2.50
C GLN A 206 19.59 9.73 2.56
N ILE A 207 19.90 8.70 3.35
CA ILE A 207 19.01 7.56 3.55
C ILE A 207 17.64 8.03 4.05
N ARG A 208 17.59 8.87 5.10
CA ARG A 208 16.32 9.41 5.64
C ARG A 208 15.53 10.26 4.63
N ARG A 209 16.24 10.91 3.70
CA ARG A 209 15.63 11.77 2.69
C ARG A 209 14.91 10.97 1.61
N TYR A 210 15.56 9.89 1.14
CA TYR A 210 15.17 9.18 -0.07
C TYR A 210 14.56 7.78 0.18
N LEU A 211 14.86 7.16 1.32
CA LEU A 211 14.18 5.96 1.80
C LEU A 211 13.26 6.32 2.97
N ARG A 212 11.99 6.02 2.77
CA ARG A 212 10.89 6.34 3.69
C ARG A 212 10.03 5.11 3.92
N VAL A 213 8.97 5.29 4.69
CA VAL A 213 7.95 4.26 4.93
C VAL A 213 6.73 4.52 4.07
N CYS A 214 6.18 3.44 3.50
CA CYS A 214 4.81 3.41 3.03
C CYS A 214 3.98 2.86 4.19
N HIS A 215 3.21 3.72 4.83
CA HIS A 215 2.38 3.32 5.96
C HIS A 215 1.04 2.81 5.43
N ASP A 216 0.92 1.49 5.28
CA ASP A 216 -0.36 0.85 5.01
C ASP A 216 -1.12 0.62 6.32
N ILE A 217 -2.27 1.30 6.45
CA ILE A 217 -3.10 1.24 7.67
C ILE A 217 -3.66 -0.17 7.88
N CYS A 218 -4.01 -0.87 6.81
CA CYS A 218 -4.53 -2.23 6.86
C CYS A 218 -3.46 -3.22 7.32
N HIS A 219 -2.25 -3.16 6.78
CA HIS A 219 -1.14 -4.02 7.18
C HIS A 219 -0.80 -3.84 8.66
N ALA A 220 -0.64 -2.59 9.10
CA ALA A 220 -0.40 -2.29 10.52
C ALA A 220 -1.55 -2.80 11.40
N ALA A 221 -2.81 -2.63 10.95
CA ALA A 221 -3.96 -3.17 11.66
C ALA A 221 -3.92 -4.70 11.76
N VAL A 222 -3.64 -5.42 10.66
CA VAL A 222 -3.50 -6.89 10.64
C VAL A 222 -2.42 -7.33 11.61
N MET A 223 -1.32 -6.59 11.74
CA MET A 223 -0.24 -6.89 12.68
C MET A 223 -0.52 -6.41 14.12
N PHE A 224 -1.74 -5.93 14.41
CA PHE A 224 -2.15 -5.36 15.70
C PHE A 224 -1.26 -4.20 16.17
N GLU A 225 -0.67 -3.45 15.24
CA GLU A 225 0.07 -2.24 15.55
C GLU A 225 -0.88 -1.04 15.70
N ASP A 226 -0.80 -0.36 16.85
CA ASP A 226 -1.55 0.85 17.12
C ASP A 226 -1.04 2.02 16.27
N GLN A 227 -1.93 2.69 15.54
CA GLN A 227 -1.57 3.71 14.57
C GLN A 227 -0.80 4.88 15.20
N SER A 228 -1.23 5.36 16.37
CA SER A 228 -0.57 6.48 17.07
C SER A 228 0.85 6.10 17.51
N THR A 229 1.00 4.87 18.01
CA THR A 229 2.28 4.31 18.44
C THR A 229 3.24 4.14 17.25
N VAL A 230 2.75 3.66 16.10
CA VAL A 230 3.56 3.51 14.88
C VAL A 230 4.10 4.86 14.41
N LEU A 231 3.22 5.86 14.29
CA LEU A 231 3.60 7.22 13.89
C LEU A 231 4.64 7.83 14.84
N GLN A 232 4.46 7.65 16.14
CA GLN A 232 5.40 8.12 17.16
C GLN A 232 6.76 7.43 17.01
N LYS A 233 6.80 6.10 16.91
CA LYS A 233 8.05 5.32 16.79
C LYS A 233 8.86 5.72 15.56
N TYR A 234 8.21 5.88 14.41
CA TYR A 234 8.92 6.33 13.21
C TYR A 234 9.49 7.74 13.38
N ALA A 235 8.73 8.66 13.97
CA ALA A 235 9.20 10.02 14.25
C ALA A 235 10.39 10.03 15.21
N GLU A 236 10.34 9.26 16.30
CA GLU A 236 11.43 9.11 17.27
C GLU A 236 12.68 8.49 16.64
N ALA A 237 12.51 7.52 15.74
CA ALA A 237 13.60 6.92 14.98
C ALA A 237 14.15 7.86 13.88
N GLY A 238 13.49 9.00 13.61
CA GLY A 238 13.79 9.95 12.55
C GLY A 238 13.47 9.43 11.14
N ILE A 239 12.63 8.41 11.03
CA ILE A 239 12.23 7.78 9.77
C ILE A 239 10.94 8.45 9.31
N SER A 240 10.94 8.97 8.08
CA SER A 240 9.77 9.67 7.55
C SER A 240 8.81 8.70 6.87
N ILE A 241 7.51 8.91 7.05
CA ILE A 241 6.47 8.32 6.20
C ILE A 241 6.36 9.18 4.95
N GLY A 242 6.52 8.56 3.78
CA GLY A 242 6.42 9.24 2.49
C GLY A 242 5.07 9.04 1.82
N LYS A 243 4.45 7.87 2.03
CA LYS A 243 3.19 7.48 1.41
C LYS A 243 2.32 6.78 2.46
N VAL A 244 1.01 6.95 2.35
CA VAL A 244 0.01 6.27 3.18
C VAL A 244 -0.97 5.56 2.26
N GLN A 245 -1.10 4.25 2.42
CA GLN A 245 -2.16 3.46 1.81
C GLN A 245 -3.30 3.28 2.81
N ILE A 246 -4.52 3.50 2.33
CA ILE A 246 -5.71 3.57 3.17
C ILE A 246 -6.72 2.55 2.66
N SER A 247 -6.87 1.50 3.45
CA SER A 247 -7.88 0.46 3.34
C SER A 247 -8.16 -0.09 4.74
N SER A 248 -9.04 -1.08 4.88
CA SER A 248 -9.29 -1.75 6.15
C SER A 248 -9.30 -3.27 5.98
N ALA A 249 -8.88 -3.99 7.02
CA ALA A 249 -8.94 -5.45 7.08
C ALA A 249 -10.33 -5.91 7.56
N ILE A 250 -10.62 -7.20 7.38
CA ILE A 250 -11.76 -7.85 8.06
C ILE A 250 -11.37 -8.08 9.53
N GLU A 251 -12.29 -7.83 10.46
CA GLU A 251 -12.13 -8.09 11.89
C GLU A 251 -13.27 -8.96 12.44
N ILE A 252 -12.92 -10.01 13.18
CA ILE A 252 -13.87 -10.86 13.91
C ILE A 252 -13.56 -10.75 15.39
N ARG A 253 -14.52 -10.25 16.19
CA ARG A 253 -14.42 -10.19 17.65
C ARG A 253 -15.30 -11.27 18.26
N PHE A 254 -14.73 -12.43 18.59
CA PHE A 254 -15.50 -13.60 19.04
C PHE A 254 -16.21 -13.38 20.38
N ALA A 255 -15.68 -12.48 21.21
CA ALA A 255 -16.29 -12.07 22.48
C ALA A 255 -17.65 -11.36 22.29
N ASP A 256 -17.87 -10.73 21.13
CA ASP A 256 -19.12 -10.02 20.81
C ASP A 256 -20.21 -10.98 20.28
N LEU A 257 -19.87 -12.25 20.00
CA LEU A 257 -20.73 -13.20 19.29
C LEU A 257 -21.25 -14.32 20.20
N SER A 258 -22.51 -14.71 20.00
CA SER A 258 -23.09 -15.91 20.61
C SER A 258 -22.45 -17.20 20.03
N PRO A 259 -22.54 -18.36 20.73
CA PRO A 259 -21.98 -19.61 20.23
C PRO A 259 -22.41 -19.99 18.81
N ALA A 260 -23.66 -19.71 18.43
CA ALA A 260 -24.16 -19.99 17.08
C ALA A 260 -23.58 -19.02 16.03
N GLU A 261 -23.42 -17.74 16.38
CA GLU A 261 -22.84 -16.72 15.50
C GLU A 261 -21.35 -16.96 15.25
N ARG A 262 -20.61 -17.50 16.23
CA ARG A 262 -19.19 -17.87 16.06
C ARG A 262 -18.98 -18.91 14.96
N THR A 263 -19.84 -19.93 14.88
CA THR A 263 -19.80 -20.90 13.79
C THR A 263 -20.25 -20.27 12.47
N ALA A 264 -21.29 -19.43 12.49
CA ALA A 264 -21.80 -18.78 11.29
C ALA A 264 -20.76 -17.85 10.65
N VAL A 265 -20.06 -17.03 11.44
CA VAL A 265 -19.05 -16.09 10.94
C VAL A 265 -17.82 -16.81 10.37
N LEU A 266 -17.41 -17.93 10.99
CA LEU A 266 -16.33 -18.77 10.45
C LEU A 266 -16.71 -19.40 9.11
N ASN A 267 -17.96 -19.84 8.97
CA ASN A 267 -18.46 -20.34 7.69
C ASN A 267 -18.51 -19.22 6.64
N GLU A 268 -18.96 -18.02 7.02
CA GLU A 268 -19.04 -16.86 6.13
C GLU A 268 -17.66 -16.49 5.59
N VAL A 269 -16.67 -16.31 6.48
CA VAL A 269 -15.32 -15.92 6.09
C VAL A 269 -14.59 -17.02 5.30
N SER A 270 -14.98 -18.29 5.47
CA SER A 270 -14.41 -19.39 4.68
C SER A 270 -14.68 -19.25 3.17
N HIS A 271 -15.75 -18.56 2.78
CA HIS A 271 -16.06 -18.27 1.38
C HIS A 271 -15.15 -17.19 0.77
N PHE A 272 -14.40 -16.45 1.59
CA PHE A 272 -13.43 -15.47 1.10
C PHE A 272 -12.04 -16.06 0.91
N ALA A 273 -11.79 -17.28 1.39
CA ALA A 273 -10.56 -18.00 1.12
C ALA A 273 -10.51 -18.38 -0.36
N GLU A 274 -9.60 -17.77 -1.11
CA GLU A 274 -9.35 -18.08 -2.52
C GLU A 274 -7.90 -18.50 -2.79
N ASP A 275 -7.65 -19.06 -3.97
CA ASP A 275 -6.32 -19.59 -4.33
C ASP A 275 -5.34 -18.51 -4.83
N ARG A 276 -5.84 -17.32 -5.20
CA ARG A 276 -5.03 -16.31 -5.88
C ARG A 276 -4.10 -15.55 -4.93
N TYR A 277 -4.65 -15.01 -3.86
CA TYR A 277 -3.97 -14.15 -2.90
C TYR A 277 -3.79 -14.85 -1.55
N LEU A 278 -2.78 -14.42 -0.80
CA LEU A 278 -2.67 -14.76 0.62
C LEU A 278 -3.64 -13.87 1.40
N HIS A 279 -4.34 -14.47 2.37
CA HIS A 279 -5.15 -13.73 3.33
C HIS A 279 -4.49 -13.83 4.70
N GLN A 280 -3.35 -13.15 4.84
CA GLN A 280 -2.57 -13.20 6.07
C GLN A 280 -3.47 -12.87 7.26
N THR A 281 -3.51 -13.78 8.22
CA THR A 281 -4.47 -13.73 9.33
C THR A 281 -3.72 -13.69 10.64
N THR A 282 -3.99 -12.66 11.43
CA THR A 282 -3.41 -12.53 12.75
C THR A 282 -4.51 -12.66 13.79
N VAL A 283 -4.23 -13.42 14.83
CA VAL A 283 -5.16 -13.72 15.92
C VAL A 283 -4.58 -13.18 17.22
N LYS A 284 -5.39 -12.44 17.97
CA LYS A 284 -5.06 -11.95 19.31
C LYS A 284 -5.98 -12.59 20.34
N ASP A 285 -5.41 -13.25 21.33
CA ASP A 285 -6.16 -13.87 22.42
C ASP A 285 -6.49 -12.87 23.56
N ALA A 286 -7.29 -13.31 24.53
CA ALA A 286 -7.69 -12.51 25.69
C ALA A 286 -6.52 -12.11 26.61
N ALA A 287 -5.40 -12.85 26.57
CA ALA A 287 -4.17 -12.50 27.30
C ALA A 287 -3.30 -11.49 26.52
N GLY A 288 -3.67 -11.17 25.28
CA GLY A 288 -2.97 -10.26 24.40
C GLY A 288 -1.86 -10.91 23.57
N ASN A 289 -1.73 -12.24 23.59
CA ASN A 289 -0.76 -12.93 22.74
C ASN A 289 -1.23 -12.90 21.29
N VAL A 290 -0.29 -12.73 20.38
CA VAL A 290 -0.54 -12.64 18.94
C VAL A 290 -0.01 -13.90 18.24
N ARG A 291 -0.82 -14.49 17.36
CA ARG A 291 -0.45 -15.61 16.49
C ARG A 291 -0.70 -15.23 15.04
N PHE A 292 0.30 -15.47 14.19
CA PHE A 292 0.24 -15.17 12.76
C PHE A 292 0.06 -16.46 11.95
N TYR A 293 -0.86 -16.41 10.99
CA TYR A 293 -1.09 -17.43 9.97
C TYR A 293 -0.83 -16.79 8.61
N GLU A 294 0.02 -17.44 7.80
CA GLU A 294 0.37 -16.91 6.47
C GLU A 294 -0.84 -16.85 5.51
N ASP A 295 -1.91 -17.60 5.80
CA ASP A 295 -3.12 -17.64 5.00
C ASP A 295 -4.34 -18.05 5.85
N LEU A 296 -5.52 -17.56 5.49
CA LEU A 296 -6.78 -17.76 6.21
C LEU A 296 -7.17 -19.24 6.37
N PRO A 297 -7.00 -20.14 5.37
CA PRO A 297 -7.32 -21.56 5.54
C PRO A 297 -6.59 -22.21 6.71
N TYR A 298 -5.38 -21.79 7.04
CA TYR A 298 -4.64 -22.36 8.17
C TYR A 298 -5.26 -22.00 9.51
N ALA A 299 -5.68 -20.74 9.67
CA ALA A 299 -6.41 -20.30 10.86
C ALA A 299 -7.76 -21.02 10.99
N LEU A 300 -8.51 -21.13 9.88
CA LEU A 300 -9.81 -21.83 9.86
C LEU A 300 -9.69 -23.30 10.24
N ASN A 301 -8.68 -24.00 9.72
CA ASN A 301 -8.46 -25.42 10.02
C ASN A 301 -8.11 -25.66 11.50
N GLU A 302 -7.43 -24.73 12.16
CA GLU A 302 -7.08 -24.86 13.59
C GLU A 302 -8.32 -24.83 14.50
N VAL A 303 -9.36 -24.08 14.11
CA VAL A 303 -10.54 -23.84 14.97
C VAL A 303 -11.82 -24.53 14.49
N ALA A 304 -11.73 -25.36 13.45
CA ALA A 304 -12.89 -25.99 12.80
C ALA A 304 -13.84 -26.71 13.77
N ASP A 305 -13.29 -27.41 14.77
CA ASP A 305 -14.06 -28.17 15.75
C ASP A 305 -14.42 -27.38 17.02
N ASN A 306 -13.73 -26.26 17.28
CA ASN A 306 -13.90 -25.48 18.50
C ASN A 306 -13.70 -23.98 18.22
N PRO A 307 -14.75 -23.28 17.78
CA PRO A 307 -14.70 -21.84 17.53
C PRO A 307 -14.17 -21.06 18.75
N PRO A 308 -13.30 -20.05 18.54
CA PRO A 308 -12.76 -19.25 19.63
C PRO A 308 -13.85 -18.55 20.43
N GLN A 309 -13.59 -18.33 21.72
CA GLN A 309 -14.52 -17.60 22.58
C GLN A 309 -14.15 -16.13 22.71
N ASP A 310 -12.89 -15.86 23.05
CA ASP A 310 -12.41 -14.53 23.44
C ASP A 310 -11.17 -14.14 22.62
N GLU A 311 -11.20 -14.41 21.33
CA GLU A 311 -10.17 -13.99 20.37
C GLU A 311 -10.66 -12.84 19.49
N THR A 312 -9.72 -12.07 18.97
CA THR A 312 -9.94 -11.15 17.85
C THR A 312 -9.09 -11.59 16.68
N TRP A 313 -9.71 -11.80 15.53
CA TRP A 313 -9.02 -12.09 14.28
C TRP A 313 -9.00 -10.84 13.42
N ARG A 314 -7.86 -10.55 12.80
CA ARG A 314 -7.72 -9.56 11.72
C ARG A 314 -7.18 -10.26 10.50
N ILE A 315 -7.93 -10.19 9.41
CA ILE A 315 -7.67 -10.94 8.18
C ILE A 315 -7.38 -9.94 7.08
N HIS A 316 -6.23 -10.10 6.44
CA HIS A 316 -5.77 -9.19 5.41
C HIS A 316 -6.70 -9.22 4.20
N PHE A 317 -7.45 -8.14 4.08
CA PHE A 317 -8.23 -7.74 2.92
C PHE A 317 -8.11 -6.23 2.81
N HIS A 318 -8.23 -5.70 1.60
CA HIS A 318 -8.37 -4.27 1.38
C HIS A 318 -9.86 -3.94 1.20
N MET A 319 -10.57 -3.84 2.33
CA MET A 319 -12.01 -3.55 2.42
C MET A 319 -12.30 -2.05 2.26
N PRO A 320 -13.48 -1.67 1.73
CA PRO A 320 -13.84 -0.27 1.52
C PRO A 320 -13.74 0.58 2.79
N ILE A 321 -13.11 1.75 2.70
CA ILE A 321 -12.71 2.54 3.87
C ILE A 321 -13.88 3.12 4.67
N TYR A 322 -15.07 3.20 4.07
CA TYR A 322 -16.28 3.71 4.71
C TYR A 322 -17.11 2.60 5.39
N LEU A 323 -16.74 1.32 5.25
CA LEU A 323 -17.48 0.20 5.80
C LEU A 323 -16.95 -0.17 7.20
N ASP A 324 -17.78 -0.06 8.24
CA ASP A 324 -17.43 -0.49 9.62
C ASP A 324 -17.83 -1.95 9.88
N GLN A 325 -18.99 -2.36 9.36
CA GLN A 325 -19.57 -3.68 9.60
C GLN A 325 -20.42 -4.12 8.41
N PHE A 326 -20.41 -5.42 8.10
CA PHE A 326 -21.31 -6.06 7.15
C PHE A 326 -21.64 -7.48 7.64
N GLY A 327 -22.93 -7.83 7.73
CA GLY A 327 -23.33 -9.09 8.34
C GLY A 327 -22.81 -9.22 9.78
N LEU A 328 -22.16 -10.34 10.08
CA LEU A 328 -21.51 -10.61 11.37
C LEU A 328 -20.04 -10.13 11.43
N LEU A 329 -19.51 -9.65 10.30
CA LEU A 329 -18.12 -9.23 10.17
C LEU A 329 -17.98 -7.73 10.40
N ARG A 330 -16.90 -7.34 11.10
CA ARG A 330 -16.47 -5.95 11.22
C ARG A 330 -15.29 -5.70 10.29
N THR A 331 -14.90 -4.44 10.16
CA THR A 331 -13.62 -4.07 9.55
C THR A 331 -12.73 -3.36 10.56
N THR A 332 -11.48 -3.12 10.19
CA THR A 332 -10.56 -2.27 10.97
C THR A 332 -10.70 -0.78 10.65
N GLN A 333 -11.85 -0.31 10.13
CA GLN A 333 -12.08 1.12 9.82
C GLN A 333 -11.70 2.06 10.98
N ALA A 334 -11.95 1.66 12.22
CA ALA A 334 -11.57 2.45 13.39
C ALA A 334 -10.09 2.88 13.36
N GLN A 335 -9.19 2.04 12.85
CA GLN A 335 -7.77 2.35 12.69
C GLN A 335 -7.53 3.48 11.69
N ILE A 336 -8.36 3.62 10.65
CA ILE A 336 -8.29 4.75 9.73
C ILE A 336 -8.62 6.05 10.48
N TYR A 337 -9.65 6.04 11.33
CA TYR A 337 -9.98 7.21 12.17
C TYR A 337 -8.87 7.52 13.18
N ASP A 338 -8.31 6.50 13.84
CA ASP A 338 -7.20 6.68 14.78
C ASP A 338 -6.01 7.36 14.09
N PHE A 339 -5.61 6.87 12.91
CA PHE A 339 -4.57 7.49 12.08
C PHE A 339 -4.91 8.95 11.70
N LEU A 340 -6.13 9.20 11.21
CA LEU A 340 -6.56 10.54 10.76
C LEU A 340 -6.66 11.53 11.92
N SER A 341 -6.86 11.06 13.15
CA SER A 341 -6.86 11.92 14.35
C SER A 341 -5.46 12.46 14.67
N GLU A 342 -4.42 11.68 14.38
CA GLU A 342 -3.02 12.00 14.67
C GLU A 342 -2.31 12.74 13.53
N ILE A 343 -2.74 12.55 12.27
CA ILE A 343 -2.02 13.03 11.08
C ILE A 343 -1.74 14.54 11.06
N LYS A 344 -2.53 15.34 11.78
CA LYS A 344 -2.32 16.80 11.92
C LYS A 344 -0.98 17.15 12.57
N GLN A 345 -0.41 16.24 13.36
CA GLN A 345 0.90 16.39 14.00
C GLN A 345 2.06 16.11 13.02
N TYR A 346 1.76 15.54 11.86
CA TYR A 346 2.73 15.11 10.86
C TYR A 346 2.45 15.77 9.48
N PRO A 347 2.51 17.12 9.38
CA PRO A 347 2.17 17.85 8.16
C PRO A 347 3.10 17.56 6.97
N GLN A 348 4.22 16.87 7.20
CA GLN A 348 5.14 16.39 6.17
C GLN A 348 4.61 15.16 5.41
N ILE A 349 3.55 14.50 5.90
CA ILE A 349 2.91 13.37 5.20
C ILE A 349 1.88 13.92 4.23
N ARG A 350 2.08 13.67 2.93
CA ARG A 350 1.37 14.38 1.86
C ARG A 350 0.69 13.49 0.85
N HIS A 351 1.12 12.23 0.72
CA HIS A 351 0.64 11.33 -0.31
C HIS A 351 -0.26 10.28 0.32
N PHE A 352 -1.56 10.41 0.09
CA PHE A 352 -2.60 9.51 0.59
C PHE A 352 -3.25 8.79 -0.58
N GLU A 353 -3.23 7.46 -0.58
CA GLU A 353 -3.77 6.64 -1.65
C GLU A 353 -4.82 5.69 -1.07
N VAL A 354 -6.04 5.74 -1.60
CA VAL A 354 -7.04 4.72 -1.29
C VAL A 354 -6.73 3.46 -2.09
N GLU A 355 -6.79 2.32 -1.42
CA GLU A 355 -6.40 1.05 -2.01
C GLU A 355 -7.39 -0.04 -1.62
N THR A 356 -8.56 -0.06 -2.25
CA THR A 356 -9.60 -1.08 -1.97
C THR A 356 -9.66 -2.10 -3.11
N TYR A 357 -9.54 -3.38 -2.76
CA TYR A 357 -9.53 -4.51 -3.71
C TYR A 357 -10.66 -5.52 -3.49
N ALA A 358 -11.22 -5.55 -2.27
CA ALA A 358 -12.18 -6.57 -1.85
C ALA A 358 -13.64 -6.24 -2.24
N TRP A 359 -13.86 -5.50 -3.32
CA TRP A 359 -15.21 -5.10 -3.77
C TRP A 359 -16.14 -6.28 -4.05
N SER A 360 -15.57 -7.41 -4.48
CA SER A 360 -16.30 -8.63 -4.83
C SER A 360 -16.78 -9.44 -3.62
N VAL A 361 -16.21 -9.23 -2.43
CA VAL A 361 -16.61 -9.97 -1.21
C VAL A 361 -17.61 -9.19 -0.35
N VAL A 362 -17.72 -7.87 -0.55
CA VAL A 362 -18.76 -7.03 0.08
C VAL A 362 -20.14 -7.52 -0.36
N PRO A 363 -21.16 -7.61 0.51
CA PRO A 363 -22.53 -7.99 0.11
C PRO A 363 -23.12 -7.09 -1.00
N GLU A 364 -23.96 -7.65 -1.89
CA GLU A 364 -24.49 -6.95 -3.08
C GLU A 364 -25.26 -5.67 -2.73
N ASP A 365 -26.00 -5.67 -1.62
CA ASP A 365 -26.76 -4.53 -1.11
C ASP A 365 -25.90 -3.38 -0.58
N LEU A 366 -24.61 -3.63 -0.31
CA LEU A 366 -23.63 -2.64 0.13
C LEU A 366 -22.69 -2.19 -0.99
N ARG A 367 -22.75 -2.82 -2.17
CA ARG A 367 -21.90 -2.45 -3.32
C ARG A 367 -22.44 -1.22 -4.01
N GLN A 368 -21.51 -0.41 -4.52
CA GLN A 368 -21.85 0.60 -5.52
C GLN A 368 -22.13 -0.05 -6.89
N PRO A 369 -23.00 0.56 -7.72
CA PRO A 369 -23.37 0.00 -9.02
C PRO A 369 -22.19 -0.06 -10.00
N GLU A 370 -21.20 0.79 -9.81
CA GLU A 370 -19.96 0.83 -10.60
C GLU A 370 -18.77 0.92 -9.66
N LEU A 371 -17.68 0.20 -9.97
CA LEU A 371 -16.41 0.29 -9.22
C LEU A 371 -15.92 1.75 -9.11
N ALA A 372 -16.06 2.52 -10.20
CA ALA A 372 -15.67 3.92 -10.22
C ALA A 372 -16.46 4.79 -9.23
N ALA A 373 -17.74 4.48 -8.98
CA ALA A 373 -18.54 5.16 -7.98
C ALA A 373 -18.07 4.82 -6.56
N GLY A 374 -17.69 3.56 -6.31
CA GLY A 374 -17.06 3.11 -5.07
C GLY A 374 -15.77 3.87 -4.78
N ILE A 375 -14.84 3.88 -5.72
CA ILE A 375 -13.55 4.60 -5.59
C ILE A 375 -13.77 6.09 -5.36
N ALA A 376 -14.70 6.72 -6.10
CA ALA A 376 -15.01 8.14 -5.93
C ALA A 376 -15.59 8.44 -4.53
N GLN A 377 -16.46 7.58 -4.01
CA GLN A 377 -17.00 7.68 -2.66
C GLN A 377 -15.90 7.63 -1.61
N GLU A 378 -14.92 6.73 -1.75
CA GLU A 378 -13.79 6.64 -0.82
C GLU A 378 -12.92 7.89 -0.86
N ILE A 379 -12.57 8.39 -2.05
CA ILE A 379 -11.80 9.62 -2.19
C ILE A 379 -12.54 10.81 -1.55
N GLN A 380 -13.86 10.91 -1.75
CA GLN A 380 -14.67 11.96 -1.12
C GLN A 380 -14.71 11.83 0.39
N TRP A 381 -14.93 10.62 0.90
CA TRP A 381 -14.95 10.35 2.34
C TRP A 381 -13.60 10.74 2.97
N LEU A 382 -12.48 10.33 2.38
CA LEU A 382 -11.16 10.64 2.90
C LEU A 382 -10.86 12.15 2.88
N ARG A 383 -11.22 12.85 1.80
CA ARG A 383 -11.06 14.31 1.69
C ARG A 383 -11.87 15.08 2.74
N GLN A 384 -12.98 14.52 3.22
CA GLN A 384 -13.78 15.13 4.30
C GLN A 384 -13.13 14.97 5.68
N GLN A 385 -12.32 13.93 5.88
CA GLN A 385 -11.64 13.67 7.14
C GLN A 385 -10.28 14.37 7.23
N LEU A 386 -9.57 14.50 6.11
CA LEU A 386 -8.27 15.17 6.07
C LEU A 386 -8.42 16.66 6.43
N PRO A 387 -7.49 17.24 7.22
CA PRO A 387 -7.51 18.67 7.50
C PRO A 387 -7.49 19.43 6.18
N HIS A 388 -8.49 20.29 5.95
CA HIS A 388 -8.59 21.09 4.74
C HIS A 388 -7.34 21.98 4.61
N THR A 389 -6.41 21.60 3.72
CA THR A 389 -5.45 22.54 3.17
C THR A 389 -6.17 23.25 2.03
N PRO A 390 -6.43 24.57 2.11
CA PRO A 390 -7.08 25.27 1.01
C PRO A 390 -6.27 25.05 -0.27
N LEU A 391 -6.95 24.64 -1.34
CA LEU A 391 -6.39 24.75 -2.69
C LEU A 391 -6.22 26.25 -2.93
N VAL A 392 -4.97 26.75 -2.89
CA VAL A 392 -4.65 28.15 -3.18
C VAL A 392 -4.58 28.35 -4.69
#